data_AF-A0A4R9ETB6-F1
#
_entry.id   AF-A0A4R9ETB6-F1
#
_cell.length_a   1.000
_cell.length_b   1.000
_cell.length_c   1.000
_cell.angle_alpha   90.00
_cell.angle_beta   90.00
_cell.angle_gamma   90.00
#
_symmetry.space_group_name_H-M   'P 1'
#
loop_
_entity.id
_entity.type
_entity.pdbx_description
1 polymer ?
#
loop_
_entity_poly.entity_id
_entity_poly.type
_entity_poly.pdbx_seq_one_letter_code
_entity_poly.pdbx_strand_id
1 'polypeptide(L)'
;MRDRIARALAWTLSVLAPRRPGRHSAAFLADQAAEPTPAPVNPWPRPWTGPTKEEAAAFFRRQSETTTELGIIRERRRAAVLATMGVDYPYSYPGAPFGPSAFAAAGVSA
;
A
#
# COMPACT_ATOMS: atom_id res chain seq x y z
N MET A 1 2.59 19.35 25.74
CA MET A 1 2.32 20.61 25.01
C MET A 1 1.91 20.36 23.56
N ARG A 2 2.68 19.56 22.80
CA ARG A 2 2.37 19.17 21.41
C ARG A 2 0.98 18.54 21.24
N ASP A 3 0.52 17.71 22.18
CA ASP A 3 -0.80 17.06 22.09
C ASP A 3 -1.98 18.03 22.19
N ARG A 4 -1.80 19.17 22.87
CA ARG A 4 -2.83 20.21 22.97
C ARG A 4 -2.93 20.99 21.67
N ILE A 5 -1.79 21.27 21.03
CA ILE A 5 -1.72 21.91 19.71
C ILE A 5 -2.34 20.99 18.65
N ALA A 6 -1.98 19.70 18.66
CA ALA A 6 -2.54 18.72 17.73
C ALA A 6 -4.07 18.58 17.88
N ARG A 7 -4.57 18.53 19.12
CA ARG A 7 -6.02 18.49 19.38
C ARG A 7 -6.74 19.76 18.93
N ALA A 8 -6.18 20.93 19.20
CA ALA A 8 -6.76 22.20 18.78
C ALA A 8 -6.84 22.30 17.26
N LEU A 9 -5.78 21.92 16.54
CA LEU A 9 -5.74 21.89 15.08
C LEU A 9 -6.70 20.85 14.48
N ALA A 10 -6.77 19.66 15.09
CA ALA A 10 -7.70 18.63 14.63
C ALA A 10 -9.17 19.08 14.77
N TRP A 11 -9.49 19.79 15.86
CA TRP A 11 -10.81 20.35 16.12
C TRP A 11 -11.16 21.46 15.14
N THR A 12 -10.29 22.46 14.95
CA THR A 12 -10.54 23.54 13.97
C THR A 12 -10.68 23.01 12.55
N LEU A 13 -9.86 22.04 12.15
CA LEU A 13 -9.97 21.39 10.84
C LEU A 13 -11.24 20.53 10.69
N SER A 14 -11.77 19.97 11.79
CA SER A 14 -13.03 19.21 11.75
C SER A 14 -14.26 20.10 11.55
N VAL A 15 -14.18 21.37 11.99
CA VAL A 15 -15.25 22.37 11.87
C VAL A 15 -15.19 23.09 10.51
N LEU A 16 -13.99 23.45 10.04
CA LEU A 16 -13.82 24.26 8.82
C LEU A 16 -13.92 23.47 7.51
N ALA A 17 -13.67 22.15 7.54
CA ALA A 17 -13.74 21.31 6.37
C ALA A 17 -14.64 20.10 6.68
N PRO A 18 -15.90 20.05 6.21
CA PRO A 18 -16.72 18.85 6.36
C PRO A 18 -15.98 17.69 5.69
N ARG A 19 -15.47 16.78 6.52
CA ARG A 19 -14.69 15.63 6.07
C ARG A 19 -15.65 14.66 5.39
N ARG A 20 -15.76 14.78 4.07
CA ARG A 20 -16.35 13.69 3.28
C ARG A 20 -15.50 12.43 3.51
N PRO A 21 -16.13 11.26 3.68
CA PRO A 21 -15.40 10.00 3.75
C PRO A 21 -14.46 9.91 2.55
N GLY A 22 -13.15 9.85 2.82
CA GLY A 22 -12.16 9.67 1.75
C GLY A 22 -12.35 8.30 1.09
N ARG A 23 -11.85 8.14 -0.14
CA ARG A 23 -11.95 6.87 -0.90
C ARG A 23 -11.32 5.65 -0.21
N HIS A 24 -10.55 5.87 0.85
CA HIS A 24 -9.91 4.84 1.67
C HIS A 24 -10.46 4.79 3.10
N SER A 25 -11.52 5.55 3.40
CA SER A 25 -12.18 5.51 4.71
C SER A 25 -13.07 4.27 4.83
N ALA A 26 -13.21 3.75 6.05
CA ALA A 26 -14.04 2.59 6.33
C ALA A 26 -15.51 2.82 5.90
N ALA A 27 -16.04 4.03 6.08
CA ALA A 27 -17.38 4.38 5.63
C ALA A 27 -17.53 4.29 4.10
N PHE A 28 -16.57 4.81 3.33
CA PHE A 28 -16.58 4.68 1.87
C PHE A 28 -16.49 3.22 1.40
N LEU A 29 -15.71 2.39 2.09
CA LEU A 29 -15.60 0.96 1.74
C LEU A 29 -16.86 0.18 2.13
N ALA A 30 -17.52 0.54 3.23
CA ALA A 30 -18.80 -0.04 3.63
C ALA A 30 -19.89 0.27 2.60
N ASP A 31 -19.93 1.51 2.08
CA ASP A 31 -20.85 1.90 1.01
C ASP A 31 -20.60 1.13 -0.30
N GLN A 32 -19.34 0.77 -0.59
CA GLN A 32 -18.97 -0.05 -1.76
C GLN A 32 -19.25 -1.54 -1.59
N ALA A 33 -19.48 -2.01 -0.35
CA ALA A 33 -19.83 -3.40 -0.07
C ALA A 33 -21.33 -3.68 -0.29
N ALA A 34 -22.15 -2.64 -0.46
CA ALA A 34 -23.52 -2.77 -0.91
C ALA A 34 -23.56 -3.38 -2.33
N GLU A 35 -24.64 -4.10 -2.66
CA GLU A 35 -24.78 -4.82 -3.94
C GLU A 35 -24.38 -3.95 -5.13
N PRO A 36 -23.58 -4.49 -6.08
CA PRO A 36 -23.09 -3.71 -7.19
C PRO A 36 -24.26 -3.24 -8.06
N THR A 37 -24.47 -1.92 -8.10
CA THR A 37 -25.35 -1.29 -9.08
C THR A 37 -24.96 -1.79 -10.47
N PRO A 38 -25.91 -2.20 -11.34
CA PRO A 38 -25.58 -2.65 -12.67
C PRO A 38 -24.76 -1.58 -13.38
N ALA A 39 -23.60 -1.99 -13.91
CA ALA A 39 -22.70 -1.07 -14.58
C ALA A 39 -23.44 -0.38 -15.74
N PRO A 40 -23.27 0.95 -15.92
CA PRO A 40 -23.89 1.64 -17.03
C PRO A 40 -23.44 0.99 -18.35
N VAL A 41 -24.40 0.69 -19.22
CA VAL A 41 -24.12 0.15 -20.55
C VAL A 41 -23.25 1.15 -21.29
N ASN A 42 -22.00 0.76 -21.59
CA ASN A 42 -21.08 1.62 -22.32
C ASN A 42 -21.64 1.85 -23.73
N PRO A 43 -21.96 3.09 -24.13
CA PRO A 43 -22.56 3.37 -25.45
C PRO A 43 -21.56 3.17 -26.60
N TRP A 44 -20.27 3.07 -26.29
CA TRP A 44 -19.23 2.84 -27.27
C TRP A 44 -18.95 1.35 -27.42
N PRO A 45 -19.04 0.77 -28.63
CA PRO A 45 -18.54 -0.57 -28.86
C PRO A 45 -17.06 -0.59 -28.48
N ARG A 46 -16.63 -1.57 -27.68
CA ARG A 46 -15.20 -1.85 -27.49
C ARG A 46 -14.77 -2.75 -28.64
N PRO A 47 -14.08 -2.24 -29.67
CA PRO A 47 -13.68 -3.08 -30.80
C PRO A 47 -12.53 -4.03 -30.44
N TRP A 48 -11.92 -3.87 -29.26
CA TRP A 48 -10.92 -4.79 -28.72
C TRP A 48 -11.37 -5.37 -27.37
N THR A 49 -11.22 -6.68 -27.24
CA THR A 49 -11.29 -7.37 -25.95
C THR A 49 -9.97 -7.13 -25.21
N GLY A 50 -10.00 -6.29 -24.18
CA GLY A 50 -8.86 -6.13 -23.28
C GLY A 50 -8.75 -7.32 -22.33
N PRO A 51 -7.58 -7.54 -21.71
CA PRO A 51 -7.40 -8.61 -20.74
C PRO A 51 -8.37 -8.43 -19.57
N THR A 52 -8.88 -9.55 -19.06
CA THR A 52 -9.65 -9.55 -17.80
C THR A 52 -8.75 -9.14 -16.64
N LYS A 53 -9.36 -8.74 -15.50
CA LYS A 53 -8.61 -8.38 -14.29
C LYS A 53 -7.74 -9.55 -13.83
N GLU A 54 -8.28 -10.76 -13.93
CA GLU A 54 -7.63 -12.01 -13.57
C GLU A 54 -6.43 -12.29 -14.48
N GLU A 55 -6.59 -12.10 -15.80
CA GLU A 55 -5.52 -12.24 -16.79
C GLU A 55 -4.40 -11.23 -16.57
N ALA A 56 -4.73 -9.96 -16.37
CA ALA A 56 -3.75 -8.91 -16.08
C ALA A 56 -3.00 -9.22 -14.77
N ALA A 57 -3.71 -9.64 -13.72
CA ALA A 57 -3.08 -10.01 -12.46
C ALA A 57 -2.14 -11.23 -12.61
N ALA A 58 -2.53 -12.24 -13.39
CA ALA A 58 -1.68 -13.39 -13.67
C ALA A 58 -0.42 -13.00 -14.45
N PHE A 59 -0.54 -12.12 -15.43
CA PHE A 59 0.60 -11.59 -16.19
C PHE A 59 1.62 -10.90 -15.27
N PHE A 60 1.17 -9.99 -14.41
CA PHE A 60 2.08 -9.27 -13.50
C PHE A 60 2.70 -10.18 -12.43
N ARG A 61 1.99 -11.22 -11.95
CA ARG A 61 2.57 -12.23 -11.07
C ARG A 61 3.73 -12.96 -11.75
N ARG A 62 3.51 -13.47 -12.96
CA ARG A 62 4.55 -14.14 -13.75
C ARG A 62 5.75 -13.23 -14.02
N GLN A 63 5.49 -11.97 -14.38
CA GLN A 63 6.55 -10.99 -14.61
C GLN A 63 7.38 -10.75 -13.34
N SER A 64 6.74 -10.71 -12.17
CA SER A 64 7.45 -10.55 -10.89
C SER A 64 8.35 -11.73 -10.53
N GLU A 65 8.05 -12.94 -11.03
CA GLU A 65 8.89 -14.14 -10.85
C GLU A 65 10.10 -14.12 -11.79
N THR A 66 9.97 -13.52 -12.98
CA THR A 66 11.03 -13.54 -14.00
C THR A 66 12.04 -12.39 -13.84
N THR A 67 11.63 -11.28 -13.22
CA THR A 67 12.47 -10.08 -13.12
C THR A 67 13.11 -9.93 -11.74
N THR A 68 14.40 -10.27 -11.62
CA THR A 68 15.20 -10.12 -10.39
C THR A 68 15.16 -8.70 -9.82
N GLU A 69 15.11 -7.67 -10.67
CA GLU A 69 15.01 -6.27 -10.25
C GLU A 69 13.71 -5.98 -9.48
N LEU A 70 12.59 -6.59 -9.88
CA LEU A 70 11.31 -6.44 -9.18
C LEU A 70 11.36 -7.08 -7.79
N GLY A 71 12.09 -8.18 -7.64
CA GLY A 71 12.37 -8.78 -6.34
C GLY A 71 13.09 -7.80 -5.40
N ILE A 72 14.16 -7.16 -5.89
CA ILE A 72 14.92 -6.15 -5.11
C ILE A 72 14.04 -4.94 -4.76
N ILE A 73 13.22 -4.46 -5.69
CA ILE A 73 12.31 -3.33 -5.43
C ILE A 73 11.27 -3.69 -4.37
N ARG A 74 10.69 -4.90 -4.45
CA ARG A 74 9.72 -5.39 -3.46
C ARG A 74 10.36 -5.47 -2.08
N GLU A 75 11.58 -5.97 -2.01
CA GLU A 75 12.33 -6.11 -0.77
C GLU A 75 12.63 -4.74 -0.13
N ARG A 76 13.06 -3.75 -0.93
CA ARG A 76 13.25 -2.36 -0.47
C ARG A 76 11.98 -1.74 0.09
N ARG A 77 10.84 -1.97 -0.59
CA ARG A 77 9.54 -1.46 -0.14
C ARG A 77 9.12 -2.11 1.18
N ARG A 78 9.32 -3.41 1.33
CA ARG A 78 9.05 -4.14 2.57
C ARG A 78 9.87 -3.57 3.73
N ALA A 79 11.18 -3.39 3.52
CA ALA A 79 12.08 -2.78 4.50
C ALA A 79 11.61 -1.37 4.92
N ALA A 80 11.24 -0.53 3.95
CA ALA A 80 10.75 0.82 4.22
C ALA A 80 9.45 0.83 5.05
N VAL A 81 8.51 -0.07 4.74
CA VAL A 81 7.24 -0.18 5.50
C VAL A 81 7.48 -0.68 6.92
N LEU A 82 8.39 -1.64 7.13
CA LEU A 82 8.71 -2.12 8.47
C LEU A 82 9.43 -1.05 9.30
N ALA A 83 10.33 -0.28 8.67
CA ALA A 83 10.99 0.85 9.31
C ALA A 83 9.99 1.93 9.77
N THR A 84 8.94 2.23 9.00
CA THR A 84 7.91 3.19 9.45
C THR A 84 7.07 2.67 10.61
N MET A 85 7.01 1.35 10.82
CA MET A 85 6.40 0.72 11.98
C MET A 85 7.36 0.58 13.18
N GLY A 86 8.61 1.01 13.03
CA GLY A 86 9.66 0.84 14.04
C GLY A 86 10.15 -0.61 14.18
N VAL A 87 9.89 -1.45 13.18
CA VAL A 87 10.36 -2.84 13.13
C VAL A 87 11.67 -2.87 12.37
N ASP A 88 12.74 -3.29 13.05
CA ASP A 88 14.03 -3.52 12.43
C ASP A 88 13.92 -4.71 11.47
N TYR A 89 14.21 -4.48 10.20
CA TYR A 89 14.15 -5.50 9.16
C TYR A 89 15.56 -5.76 8.62
N PRO A 90 16.00 -7.03 8.50
CA PRO A 90 17.37 -7.40 8.14
C PRO A 90 17.69 -7.20 6.65
N TYR A 91 17.33 -6.02 6.10
CA TYR A 91 17.65 -5.65 4.74
C TYR A 91 19.13 -5.33 4.61
N SER A 92 19.78 -5.95 3.63
CA SER A 92 21.18 -5.72 3.30
C SER A 92 21.36 -5.42 1.82
N TYR A 93 22.41 -4.67 1.50
CA TYR A 93 22.80 -4.32 0.14
C TYR A 93 24.33 -4.18 0.07
N PRO A 94 24.94 -4.28 -1.13
CA PRO A 94 26.37 -4.07 -1.26
C PRO A 94 26.81 -2.70 -0.71
N GLY A 95 27.69 -2.71 0.29
CA GLY A 95 28.14 -1.50 0.98
C GLY A 95 27.25 -1.02 2.14
N ALA A 96 26.29 -1.84 2.58
CA ALA A 96 25.51 -1.53 3.77
C ALA A 96 26.43 -1.43 5.02
N PRO A 97 26.19 -0.45 5.91
CA PRO A 97 27.01 -0.26 7.10
C PRO A 97 26.89 -1.42 8.11
N PHE A 98 25.77 -2.16 8.06
CA PHE A 98 25.51 -3.30 8.93
C PHE A 98 25.06 -4.49 8.10
N GLY A 99 25.63 -5.67 8.39
CA GLY A 99 25.27 -6.93 7.74
C GLY A 99 24.10 -7.65 8.41
N PRO A 100 23.59 -8.75 7.82
CA PRO A 100 22.47 -9.53 8.37
C PRO A 100 22.70 -10.02 9.81
N SER A 101 23.96 -10.27 10.18
CA SER A 101 24.35 -10.72 11.53
C SER A 101 24.06 -9.70 12.63
N ALA A 102 24.00 -8.40 12.31
CA ALA A 102 23.66 -7.36 13.28
C ALA A 102 22.21 -7.48 13.79
N PHE A 103 21.33 -8.07 13.00
CA PHE A 103 19.91 -8.25 13.32
C PHE A 103 19.64 -9.55 14.09
N ALA A 104 20.52 -10.55 13.97
CA ALA A 104 20.40 -11.82 14.69
C ALA A 104 20.55 -11.64 16.23
N ALA A 105 21.37 -10.67 16.66
CA ALA A 105 21.54 -10.33 18.07
C ALA A 105 20.28 -9.70 18.71
N ALA A 106 19.37 -9.15 17.88
CA ALA A 106 18.12 -8.53 18.32
C ALA A 106 16.93 -9.51 18.35
N GLY A 107 17.14 -10.79 18.00
CA GLY A 107 16.09 -11.81 17.99
C GLY A 107 15.07 -11.69 16.84
N VAL A 108 15.35 -10.85 15.84
CA VAL A 108 14.48 -10.68 14.67
C VAL A 108 14.89 -11.69 13.59
N SER A 109 14.07 -12.71 13.38
CA SER A 109 14.26 -13.66 12.28
C SER A 109 13.73 -13.08 10.96
N ALA A 110 14.44 -13.36 9.86
CA ALA A 110 14.16 -12.87 8.51
C ALA A 110 12.93 -13.52 7.85
#